data_AF-Q66EX9-F1
#
_entry.id   AF-Q66EX9-F1
#
_cell.length_a   1.000
_cell.length_b   1.000
_cell.length_c   1.000
_cell.angle_alpha   90.00
_cell.angle_beta   90.00
_cell.angle_gamma   90.00
#
_symmetry.space_group_name_H-M   'P 1'
#
loop_
_entity.id
_entity.type
_entity.pdbx_description
1 polymer ?
#
loop_
_entity_poly.entity_id
_entity_poly.type
_entity_poly.pdbx_seq_one_letter_code
_entity_poly.pdbx_strand_id
1 'polypeptide(L)' 'MPKRKKSNLVKDWAFVTNIKPHELPPYSPNLNAIERLWKVMNEHTRNNRYIEKTDDFHEAIYGSFSTTLTKIVDSLSPK' A
#
# COMPACT_ATOMS: atom_id res chain seq x y z
N MET A 1 -7.45 17.76 11.72
CA MET A 1 -8.26 17.91 10.49
C MET A 1 -7.85 16.85 9.47
N PRO A 2 -8.80 16.09 8.89
CA PRO A 2 -8.47 15.07 7.90
C PRO A 2 -8.16 15.71 6.55
N LYS A 3 -6.92 15.55 6.05
CA LYS A 3 -6.48 16.08 4.76
C LYS A 3 -7.08 15.23 3.62
N ARG A 4 -8.14 15.70 2.97
CA ARG A 4 -8.70 15.06 1.77
C ARG A 4 -7.80 15.32 0.55
N LYS A 5 -7.29 14.26 -0.09
CA LYS A 5 -6.67 14.34 -1.43
C LYS A 5 -7.78 14.39 -2.50
N LYS A 6 -8.47 15.53 -2.64
CA LYS A 6 -9.51 15.74 -3.67
C LYS A 6 -9.21 17.00 -4.48
N SER A 7 -8.08 17.03 -5.20
CA SER A 7 -7.83 18.08 -6.21
C SER A 7 -8.76 17.88 -7.40
N ASN A 8 -9.27 18.98 -7.99
CA ASN A 8 -10.16 18.91 -9.16
C ASN A 8 -9.47 18.19 -10.33
N LEU A 9 -8.18 18.43 -10.54
CA LEU A 9 -7.37 17.74 -11.56
C LEU A 9 -7.42 16.21 -11.45
N VAL A 10 -7.43 15.67 -10.22
CA VAL A 10 -7.47 14.22 -9.99
C VAL A 10 -8.85 13.65 -10.33
N LYS A 11 -9.92 14.41 -10.10
CA LYS A 11 -11.29 14.01 -10.45
C LYS A 11 -11.50 14.04 -11.96
N ASP A 12 -11.02 15.09 -12.61
CA ASP A 12 -11.13 15.27 -14.06
C ASP A 12 -10.38 14.13 -14.78
N TRP A 13 -9.18 13.78 -14.30
CA TRP A 13 -8.42 12.68 -14.87
C TRP A 13 -9.06 11.30 -14.60
N ALA A 14 -9.62 11.08 -13.40
CA ALA A 14 -10.36 9.85 -13.10
C ALA A 14 -11.60 9.69 -14.00
N PHE A 15 -12.28 10.79 -14.34
CA PHE A 15 -13.39 10.79 -15.29
C PHE A 15 -12.94 10.41 -16.71
N VAL A 16 -11.87 11.04 -17.21
CA VAL A 16 -11.32 10.73 -18.56
C VAL A 16 -10.85 9.27 -18.67
N THR A 17 -10.30 8.71 -17.59
CA THR A 17 -9.80 7.33 -17.54
C THR A 17 -10.84 6.30 -17.13
N ASN A 18 -12.09 6.71 -16.94
CA ASN A 18 -13.20 5.85 -16.50
C ASN A 18 -12.89 5.08 -15.19
N ILE A 19 -12.09 5.68 -14.30
CA ILE A 19 -11.75 5.12 -12.99
C ILE A 19 -12.78 5.61 -11.98
N LYS A 20 -13.49 4.70 -11.31
CA LYS A 20 -14.42 5.03 -10.24
C LYS A 20 -13.69 5.03 -8.88
N PRO A 21 -13.50 6.19 -8.23
CA PRO A 21 -12.86 6.22 -6.92
C PRO A 21 -13.78 5.63 -5.86
N HIS A 22 -13.30 4.64 -5.11
CA HIS A 22 -14.01 4.12 -3.95
C HIS A 22 -13.87 5.08 -2.76
N GLU A 23 -15.00 5.56 -2.23
CA GLU A 23 -14.98 6.39 -1.04
C GLU A 23 -14.83 5.51 0.21
N LEU A 24 -13.76 5.73 0.95
CA LEU A 24 -13.55 5.11 2.25
C LEU A 24 -14.00 6.06 3.37
N PRO A 25 -14.66 5.55 4.42
CA PRO A 25 -15.00 6.35 5.59
C PRO A 25 -13.72 6.88 6.29
N PRO A 26 -13.78 8.08 6.88
CA PRO A 26 -12.64 8.62 7.62
C PRO A 26 -12.24 7.69 8.77
N TYR A 27 -10.93 7.59 9.03
CA TYR A 27 -10.35 6.78 10.13
C TYR A 27 -10.69 5.28 10.10
N SER A 28 -10.89 4.69 8.92
CA SER A 28 -11.15 3.26 8.76
C SER A 28 -9.96 2.49 8.15
N PRO A 29 -8.81 2.40 8.85
CA PRO A 29 -7.61 1.75 8.32
C PRO A 29 -7.82 0.25 8.06
N ASN A 30 -8.70 -0.40 8.82
CA ASN A 30 -9.02 -1.83 8.67
C ASN A 30 -9.77 -2.16 7.36
N LEU A 31 -10.43 -1.16 6.76
CA LEU A 31 -11.13 -1.30 5.47
C LEU A 31 -10.21 -1.02 4.28
N ASN A 32 -8.98 -0.57 4.52
CA ASN A 32 -8.03 -0.22 3.48
C ASN A 32 -7.01 -1.35 3.27
N ALA A 33 -7.13 -2.08 2.16
CA ALA A 33 -6.25 -3.21 1.86
C ALA A 33 -4.76 -2.82 1.82
N ILE A 34 -4.43 -1.57 1.48
CA ILE A 34 -3.04 -1.09 1.45
C ILE A 34 -2.42 -0.97 2.86
N GLU A 35 -3.22 -0.71 3.90
CA GLU A 35 -2.71 -0.62 5.28
C GLU A 35 -2.28 -2.01 5.78
N ARG A 36 -3.06 -3.04 5.44
CA ARG A 36 -2.70 -4.45 5.70
C ARG A 36 -1.41 -4.83 4.97
N LEU A 37 -1.30 -4.41 3.71
CA LEU A 37 -0.12 -4.64 2.88
C LEU A 37 1.13 -3.98 3.47
N TRP A 38 1.02 -2.71 3.89
CA TRP A 38 2.11 -1.99 4.54
C TRP A 38 2.53 -2.61 5.87
N LYS A 39 1.59 -3.17 6.64
CA LYS A 39 1.93 -3.91 7.86
C LYS A 39 2.81 -5.12 7.55
N VAL A 40 2.41 -5.96 6.59
CA VAL A 40 3.19 -7.14 6.17
C VAL A 40 4.55 -6.72 5.60
N MET A 41 4.59 -5.67 4.78
CA MET A 41 5.83 -5.13 4.23
C MET A 41 6.78 -4.66 5.34
N ASN A 42 6.28 -3.91 6.33
CA ASN A 42 7.10 -3.43 7.45
C ASN A 42 7.65 -4.59 8.29
N GLU A 43 6.84 -5.61 8.57
CA GLU A 43 7.25 -6.81 9.31
C GLU A 43 8.40 -7.56 8.61
N HIS A 44 8.39 -7.64 7.28
CA HIS A 44 9.40 -8.40 6.53
C HIS A 44 10.62 -7.57 6.10
N THR A 45 10.47 -6.26 5.94
CA THR A 45 11.49 -5.41 5.30
C THR A 45 12.22 -4.52 6.29
N ARG A 46 11.52 -4.03 7.33
CA ARG A 46 12.03 -3.01 8.26
C ARG A 46 12.26 -3.49 9.67
N ASN A 47 11.51 -4.49 10.15
CA ASN A 47 11.69 -4.95 11.53
C ASN A 47 13.13 -5.43 11.74
N ASN A 48 13.79 -4.85 12.74
CA ASN A 48 15.14 -5.22 13.21
C ASN A 48 16.28 -5.03 12.19
N ARG A 49 16.13 -4.18 11.16
CA ARG A 49 17.20 -3.89 10.20
C ARG A 49 17.41 -2.39 10.04
N TYR A 50 18.63 -1.93 10.31
CA TYR A 50 19.08 -0.60 9.92
C TYR A 50 19.48 -0.64 8.45
N ILE A 51 18.96 0.32 7.68
CA ILE A 51 19.27 0.47 6.26
C ILE A 51 19.89 1.86 6.10
N GLU A 52 21.15 1.89 5.69
CA GLU A 52 21.96 3.10 5.63
C GLU A 52 21.72 3.89 4.34
N LYS A 53 21.48 3.19 3.22
CA LYS A 53 21.29 3.80 1.89
C LYS A 53 19.84 3.71 1.43
N THR A 54 19.41 4.75 0.72
CA THR A 54 18.07 4.80 0.12
C THR A 54 17.87 3.75 -0.97
N ASP A 55 18.93 3.39 -1.70
CA ASP A 55 18.85 2.39 -2.77
C ASP A 55 18.62 0.99 -2.20
N ASP A 56 19.34 0.64 -1.13
CA ASP A 56 19.15 -0.62 -0.40
C ASP A 56 17.74 -0.72 0.19
N PHE A 57 17.14 0.42 0.58
CA PHE A 57 15.76 0.48 1.06
C PHE A 57 14.77 0.21 -0.08
N HIS A 58 15.00 0.80 -1.26
CA HIS A 58 14.16 0.57 -2.43
C HIS A 58 14.23 -0.91 -2.86
N GLU A 59 15.43 -1.47 -2.99
CA GLU A 59 15.60 -2.88 -3.36
C GLU A 59 14.95 -3.82 -2.35
N ALA A 60 15.11 -3.57 -1.05
CA ALA A 60 14.47 -4.37 -0.02
C ALA A 60 12.93 -4.34 -0.12
N ILE A 61 12.35 -3.15 -0.39
CA ILE A 61 10.92 -3.00 -0.63
C ILE A 61 10.48 -3.80 -1.87
N TYR A 62 11.11 -3.56 -3.02
CA TYR A 62 10.76 -4.24 -4.28
C TYR A 62 10.93 -5.76 -4.19
N GLY A 63 11.98 -6.23 -3.51
CA GLY A 63 12.21 -7.65 -3.22
C GLY A 63 11.11 -8.27 -2.35
N SER A 64 10.64 -7.53 -1.35
CA SER A 64 9.53 -7.95 -0.48
C SER A 64 8.22 -8.10 -1.28
N PHE A 65 7.90 -7.14 -2.15
CA PHE A 65 6.72 -7.21 -3.00
C PHE A 65 6.76 -8.36 -4.03
N SER A 66 7.92 -8.69 -4.59
CA SER A 66 8.05 -9.75 -5.60
C SER A 66 8.08 -11.16 -5.01
N THR A 67 8.74 -11.34 -3.86
CA THR A 67 9.06 -12.67 -3.32
C THR A 67 8.22 -13.04 -2.10
N THR A 68 7.91 -12.07 -1.23
CA THR A 68 7.20 -12.33 0.02
C THR A 68 5.69 -12.37 -0.22
N LEU A 69 5.15 -11.48 -1.06
CA LEU A 69 3.71 -11.50 -1.35
C LEU A 69 3.27 -12.73 -2.12
N THR A 70 4.06 -13.22 -3.06
CA THR A 70 3.75 -14.46 -3.80
C THR A 70 3.66 -15.67 -2.88
N LYS A 71 4.45 -15.70 -1.81
CA LYS A 71 4.41 -16.77 -0.79
C LYS A 71 3.24 -16.64 0.19
N ILE A 72 2.79 -15.41 0.46
CA ILE A 72 1.74 -15.13 1.45
C ILE A 72 0.36 -15.03 0.79
N VAL A 73 0.27 -14.81 -0.53
CA VAL A 73 -0.98 -14.75 -1.32
C VAL A 73 -1.86 -15.98 -1.08
N ASP A 74 -1.26 -17.17 -1.05
CA ASP A 74 -1.99 -18.42 -0.80
C ASP A 74 -2.60 -18.45 0.61
N SER A 75 -1.97 -17.79 1.59
CA SER A 75 -2.47 -17.68 2.96
C SER A 75 -3.42 -16.50 3.21
N LEU A 76 -3.49 -15.54 2.28
CA LEU A 76 -4.36 -14.36 2.34
C LEU A 76 -5.72 -14.55 1.66
N SER A 77 -5.89 -15.67 0.94
CA SER A 77 -7.16 -16.05 0.35
C SER A 77 -8.19 -16.26 1.47
N PRO A 78 -9.35 -15.58 1.42
CA PRO A 78 -10.38 -15.79 2.44
C PRO A 78 -10.86 -17.24 2.37
N LYS A 79 -10.92 -17.90 3.53
CA LYS A 79 -11.58 -19.19 3.72
C LYS A 79 -13.08 -19.06 3.52
#